data_AF-K1TEF2-F1
#
_entry.id   AF-K1TEF2-F1
#
_cell.length_a   1.000
_cell.length_b   1.000
_cell.length_c   1.000
_cell.angle_alpha   90.00
_cell.angle_beta   90.00
_cell.angle_gamma   90.00
#
_symmetry.space_group_name_H-M   'P 1'
#
loop_
_entity.id
_entity.type
_entity.pdbx_description
1 polymer ?
#
loop_
_entity_poly.entity_id
_entity_poly.type
_entity_poly.pdbx_seq_one_letter_code
_entity_poly.pdbx_strand_id
1 'polypeptide(L)'
;MTFRDKLWGYAGIDVIGEHRDWQNEDYQWFASLVNIINICIELQRSKREAQIERDYLQNLYRYMPLGYVRFRMIYDKTGTPVDYKVLDSNYAAEKIIGKSQADYVGRLASELEIEDMPEYLKV
;
A
#
# COMPACT_ATOMS: atom_id res chain seq x y z
N MET A 1 -22.53 -18.84 -2.73
CA MET A 1 -21.21 -18.16 -2.70
C MET A 1 -20.84 -17.91 -1.24
N THR A 2 -19.70 -18.42 -0.80
CA THR A 2 -19.21 -18.31 0.59
C THR A 2 -17.93 -17.48 0.62
N PHE A 3 -17.70 -16.75 1.71
CA PHE A 3 -16.52 -15.93 1.95
C PHE A 3 -16.14 -16.11 3.41
N ARG A 4 -14.94 -16.61 3.70
CA ARG A 4 -14.49 -16.95 5.07
C ARG A 4 -15.58 -17.75 5.83
N ASP A 5 -16.08 -18.79 5.19
CA ASP A 5 -17.15 -19.68 5.69
C ASP A 5 -18.52 -19.02 5.96
N LYS A 6 -18.74 -17.78 5.47
CA LYS A 6 -20.03 -17.09 5.57
C LYS A 6 -20.71 -16.96 4.20
N LEU A 7 -22.01 -17.30 4.12
CA LEU A 7 -22.81 -17.08 2.91
C LEU A 7 -22.96 -15.58 2.64
N TRP A 8 -22.61 -15.13 1.43
CA TRP A 8 -22.68 -13.72 1.05
C TRP A 8 -23.42 -13.45 -0.26
N GLY A 9 -23.82 -14.50 -0.98
CA GLY A 9 -24.57 -14.36 -2.22
C GLY A 9 -25.03 -15.69 -2.79
N TYR A 10 -25.96 -15.59 -3.74
CA TYR A 10 -26.47 -16.71 -4.52
C TYR A 10 -26.34 -16.41 -6.02
N ALA A 11 -26.22 -17.45 -6.81
CA ALA A 11 -26.37 -17.41 -8.25
C ALA A 11 -27.41 -18.45 -8.63
N GLY A 12 -28.28 -18.10 -9.57
CA GLY A 12 -29.29 -18.99 -10.13
C GLY A 12 -29.35 -18.80 -11.64
N ILE A 13 -29.78 -19.84 -12.34
CA ILE A 13 -30.09 -19.80 -13.76
C ILE A 13 -31.59 -20.00 -13.87
N ASP A 14 -32.25 -19.11 -14.62
CA ASP A 14 -33.64 -19.26 -15.01
C ASP A 14 -33.70 -19.72 -16.47
N VAL A 15 -34.49 -20.76 -16.74
CA VAL A 15 -34.62 -21.35 -18.07
C VAL A 15 -36.03 -21.05 -18.57
N ILE A 16 -36.11 -20.28 -19.66
CA ILE A 16 -37.38 -19.86 -20.26
C ILE A 16 -37.61 -20.65 -21.55
N GLY A 17 -38.81 -21.21 -21.72
CA GLY A 17 -39.23 -21.92 -22.94
C GLY A 17 -39.60 -23.36 -22.66
N GLU A 18 -38.67 -24.29 -22.92
CA GLU A 18 -38.91 -25.73 -22.73
C GLU A 18 -38.47 -26.22 -21.35
N HIS A 19 -39.15 -27.26 -20.86
CA HIS A 19 -38.76 -27.93 -19.61
C HIS A 19 -37.43 -28.66 -19.79
N ARG A 20 -36.45 -28.34 -18.95
CA ARG A 20 -35.14 -29.01 -18.93
C ARG A 20 -34.91 -29.70 -17.60
N ASP A 21 -34.72 -31.02 -17.66
CA ASP A 21 -34.25 -31.81 -16.52
C ASP A 21 -32.73 -31.66 -16.39
N TRP A 22 -32.29 -31.07 -15.29
CA TRP A 22 -30.86 -30.89 -15.02
C TRP A 22 -30.21 -32.23 -14.69
N GLN A 23 -29.18 -32.56 -15.47
CA GLN A 23 -28.35 -33.72 -15.19
C GLN A 23 -27.23 -33.35 -14.22
N ASN A 24 -26.63 -34.35 -13.58
CA ASN A 24 -25.51 -34.12 -12.64
C ASN A 24 -24.38 -33.28 -13.27
N GLU A 25 -24.11 -33.46 -14.56
CA GLU A 25 -23.13 -32.66 -15.31
C GLU A 25 -23.49 -31.17 -15.36
N ASP A 26 -24.76 -30.82 -15.59
CA ASP A 26 -25.23 -29.42 -15.60
C ASP A 26 -24.98 -28.76 -14.23
N TYR A 27 -25.25 -29.48 -13.14
CA TYR A 27 -24.95 -29.00 -11.78
C TYR A 27 -23.45 -28.79 -11.55
N GLN A 28 -22.60 -29.70 -12.00
CA GLN A 28 -21.14 -29.58 -11.85
C GLN A 28 -20.57 -28.42 -12.68
N TRP A 29 -21.06 -28.24 -13.91
CA TRP A 29 -20.69 -27.10 -14.74
C TRP A 29 -21.10 -25.78 -14.10
N PHE A 30 -22.32 -25.68 -13.60
CA PHE A 30 -22.80 -24.49 -12.93
C PHE A 30 -22.04 -24.21 -11.62
N ALA A 31 -21.80 -25.23 -10.80
CA ALA A 31 -21.02 -25.10 -9.58
C ALA A 31 -19.59 -24.63 -9.87
N SER A 32 -18.94 -25.18 -10.91
CA SER A 32 -17.60 -24.77 -11.33
C SER A 32 -17.56 -23.31 -11.78
N LEU A 33 -18.56 -22.88 -12.56
CA LEU A 33 -18.70 -21.48 -12.98
C LEU A 33 -18.87 -20.56 -11.77
N VAL A 34 -19.78 -20.88 -10.86
CA VAL A 34 -20.03 -20.10 -9.64
C VAL A 34 -18.79 -20.04 -8.76
N ASN A 35 -18.00 -21.11 -8.67
CA ASN A 35 -16.74 -21.13 -7.93
C ASN A 35 -15.69 -20.19 -8.54
N ILE A 36 -15.52 -20.22 -9.87
CA ILE A 36 -14.60 -19.31 -10.56
C ILE A 36 -15.02 -17.85 -10.33
N ILE A 37 -16.31 -17.54 -10.48
CA ILE A 37 -16.85 -16.21 -10.23
C ILE A 37 -16.60 -15.79 -8.77
N ASN A 38 -16.82 -16.69 -7.81
CA ASN A 38 -16.58 -16.43 -6.39
C ASN A 38 -15.12 -16.03 -6.16
N ILE A 39 -14.17 -16.82 -6.66
CA ILE A 39 -12.73 -16.55 -6.54
C ILE A 39 -12.37 -15.18 -7.15
N CYS A 40 -12.89 -14.87 -8.34
CA CYS A 40 -12.64 -13.59 -9.00
C CYS A 40 -13.15 -12.40 -8.18
N ILE A 41 -14.37 -12.49 -7.62
CA ILE A 41 -14.95 -11.42 -6.80
C ILE A 41 -14.16 -11.25 -5.50
N GLU A 42 -13.77 -12.34 -4.84
CA GLU A 42 -12.94 -12.32 -3.64
C GLU A 42 -11.59 -11.65 -3.89
N LEU A 43 -10.92 -12.03 -4.98
CA LEU A 43 -9.65 -11.44 -5.37
C LEU A 43 -9.80 -9.94 -5.65
N GLN A 44 -10.85 -9.54 -6.37
CA GLN A 44 -11.10 -8.14 -6.69
C GLN A 44 -11.39 -7.31 -5.42
N ARG A 45 -12.15 -7.86 -4.47
CA ARG A 45 -12.42 -7.21 -3.18
C ARG A 45 -11.14 -7.05 -2.36
N SER A 46 -10.36 -8.11 -2.22
CA SER A 46 -9.09 -8.07 -1.49
C SER A 46 -8.12 -7.06 -2.11
N LYS A 47 -8.00 -7.03 -3.45
CA LYS A 47 -7.19 -6.04 -4.15
C LYS A 47 -7.70 -4.61 -3.90
N ARG A 48 -9.02 -4.40 -3.88
CA ARG A 48 -9.63 -3.09 -3.62
C ARG A 48 -9.38 -2.62 -2.19
N GLU A 49 -9.52 -3.51 -1.21
CA GLU A 49 -9.24 -3.21 0.20
C GLU A 49 -7.77 -2.82 0.39
N ALA A 50 -6.84 -3.59 -0.17
CA ALA A 50 -5.41 -3.28 -0.13
C ALA A 50 -5.09 -1.95 -0.81
N GLN A 51 -5.76 -1.62 -1.91
CA GLN A 51 -5.60 -0.33 -2.58
C GLN A 51 -6.11 0.83 -1.71
N ILE A 52 -7.30 0.70 -1.12
CA ILE A 52 -7.87 1.72 -0.23
C ILE A 52 -6.97 1.96 0.97
N GLU A 53 -6.46 0.91 1.60
CA GLU A 53 -5.55 1.01 2.75
C GLU A 53 -4.24 1.70 2.35
N ARG A 54 -3.68 1.32 1.19
CA ARG A 54 -2.48 1.96 0.62
C ARG A 54 -2.71 3.46 0.35
N ASP A 55 -3.83 3.81 -0.28
CA ASP A 55 -4.18 5.19 -0.58
C ASP A 55 -4.41 5.99 0.70
N TYR A 56 -5.06 5.39 1.70
CA TYR A 56 -5.23 6.00 3.02
C TYR A 56 -3.90 6.32 3.67
N LEU A 57 -2.97 5.36 3.73
CA LEU A 57 -1.63 5.58 4.30
C LEU A 57 -0.81 6.61 3.52
N GLN A 58 -0.88 6.61 2.19
CA GLN A 58 -0.22 7.60 1.35
C GLN A 58 -0.76 9.01 1.60
N ASN A 59 -2.09 9.15 1.66
CA ASN A 59 -2.74 10.43 1.96
C ASN A 59 -2.41 10.89 3.37
N LEU A 60 -2.46 10.00 4.36
CA LEU A 60 -2.09 10.32 5.72
C LEU A 60 -0.64 10.83 5.77
N TYR A 61 0.32 10.08 5.21
CA TYR A 61 1.72 10.51 5.16
C TYR A 61 1.89 11.89 4.52
N ARG A 62 1.21 12.14 3.40
CA ARG A 62 1.29 13.41 2.65
C ARG A 62 0.68 14.59 3.40
N TYR A 63 -0.46 14.40 4.07
CA TYR A 63 -1.23 15.49 4.68
C TYR A 63 -1.07 15.57 6.22
N MET A 64 -0.26 14.70 6.83
CA MET A 64 0.14 14.82 8.22
C MET A 64 0.73 16.22 8.48
N PRO A 65 0.28 16.95 9.51
CA PRO A 65 0.84 18.27 9.85
C PRO A 65 2.23 18.17 10.49
N LEU A 66 2.64 16.96 10.90
CA LEU A 66 3.96 16.69 11.45
C LEU A 66 4.97 16.47 10.32
N GLY A 67 6.09 17.18 10.37
CA GLY A 67 7.22 16.92 9.48
C GLY A 67 7.86 15.55 9.77
N TYR A 68 7.96 14.71 8.75
CA TYR A 68 8.64 13.42 8.82
C TYR A 68 9.80 13.42 7.82
N VAL A 69 10.98 13.00 8.30
CA VAL A 69 12.16 12.77 7.47
C VAL A 69 12.76 11.42 7.87
N ARG A 70 12.99 10.55 6.90
CA ARG A 70 13.64 9.26 7.11
C ARG A 70 15.10 9.35 6.71
N PHE A 71 16.00 9.05 7.64
CA PHE A 71 17.43 8.98 7.39
C PHE A 71 17.95 7.54 7.43
N ARG A 72 19.06 7.28 6.74
CA ARG A 72 19.87 6.08 6.89
C ARG A 72 21.26 6.49 7.36
N MET A 73 21.62 6.07 8.56
CA MET A 73 22.98 6.25 9.07
C MET A 73 23.99 5.47 8.22
N ILE A 74 25.14 6.08 7.98
CA ILE A 74 26.31 5.49 7.33
C ILE A 74 27.39 5.34 8.37
N TYR A 75 27.96 4.15 8.43
CA TYR A 75 28.98 3.78 9.39
C TYR A 75 30.29 3.49 8.68
N ASP A 76 31.39 3.81 9.33
CA ASP A 76 32.71 3.37 8.90
C ASP A 76 32.95 1.87 9.20
N LYS A 77 34.17 1.40 8.91
CA LYS A 77 34.57 0.00 9.14
C LYS A 77 34.65 -0.38 10.62
N THR A 78 34.70 0.60 11.53
CA THR A 78 34.73 0.41 12.98
C THR A 78 33.34 0.39 13.61
N GLY A 79 32.29 0.66 12.81
CA GLY A 79 30.92 0.78 13.29
C GLY A 79 30.58 2.16 13.84
N THR A 80 31.40 3.17 13.56
CA THR A 80 31.17 4.54 14.01
C THR A 80 30.32 5.28 12.96
N PRO A 81 29.23 5.96 13.35
CA PRO A 81 28.43 6.76 12.41
C PRO A 81 29.26 7.94 11.89
N VAL A 82 29.39 8.05 10.57
CA VAL A 82 30.19 9.10 9.91
C VAL A 82 29.36 10.03 9.05
N ASP A 83 28.15 9.62 8.66
CA ASP A 83 27.23 10.42 7.84
C ASP A 83 25.81 9.86 7.94
N TYR A 84 24.84 10.51 7.32
CA TYR A 84 23.53 9.94 7.03
C TYR A 84 23.03 10.34 5.66
N LYS A 85 22.25 9.45 5.04
CA LYS A 85 21.56 9.70 3.78
C LYS A 85 20.09 9.98 4.03
N VAL A 86 19.56 11.08 3.49
CA VAL A 86 18.11 11.31 3.50
C VAL A 86 17.45 10.36 2.52
N LEU A 87 16.53 9.53 2.99
CA LEU A 87 15.84 8.54 2.16
C LEU A 87 14.50 9.02 1.64
N ASP A 88 13.78 9.80 2.45
CA ASP A 88 12.43 10.25 2.17
C ASP A 88 12.04 11.36 3.15
N SER A 89 11.06 12.16 2.79
CA SER A 89 10.40 13.09 3.69
C SER A 89 8.94 13.26 3.30
N ASN A 90 8.11 13.82 4.18
CA ASN A 90 6.74 14.17 3.81
C ASN A 90 6.60 15.64 3.42
N TYR A 91 5.42 16.01 2.94
CA TYR A 91 5.13 17.37 2.49
C TYR A 91 5.26 18.40 3.62
N ALA A 92 4.86 18.06 4.85
CA ALA A 92 5.02 18.96 5.99
C ALA A 92 6.50 19.24 6.29
N ALA A 93 7.38 18.25 6.20
CA ALA A 93 8.82 18.46 6.38
C ALA A 93 9.39 19.41 5.33
N GLU A 94 8.98 19.29 4.06
CA GLU A 94 9.34 20.25 3.00
C GLU A 94 8.96 21.69 3.38
N LYS A 95 7.73 21.87 3.88
CA LYS A 95 7.23 23.19 4.31
C LYS A 95 7.93 23.75 5.54
N ILE A 96 8.29 22.88 6.50
CA ILE A 96 8.98 23.27 7.73
C ILE A 96 10.45 23.60 7.45
N ILE A 97 11.14 22.79 6.63
CA ILE A 97 12.55 22.96 6.26
C ILE A 97 12.71 24.11 5.26
N GLY A 98 11.69 24.42 4.46
CA GLY A 98 11.72 25.49 3.46
C GLY A 98 12.50 25.14 2.19
N LYS A 99 12.84 23.85 1.99
CA LYS A 99 13.53 23.33 0.80
C LYS A 99 12.69 22.22 0.17
N SER A 100 12.72 22.10 -1.15
CA SER A 100 12.02 21.02 -1.87
C SER A 100 12.64 19.67 -1.52
N GLN A 101 11.84 18.61 -1.48
CA GLN A 101 12.36 17.25 -1.28
C GLN A 101 13.44 16.89 -2.30
N ALA A 102 13.30 17.37 -3.54
CA ALA A 102 14.28 17.14 -4.60
C ALA A 102 15.68 17.71 -4.27
N ASP A 103 15.76 18.70 -3.37
CA ASP A 103 17.01 19.38 -3.03
C ASP A 103 17.86 18.58 -2.04
N TYR A 104 17.23 17.68 -1.27
CA TYR A 104 17.89 16.98 -0.17
C TYR A 104 17.62 15.47 -0.08
N VAL A 105 16.50 14.96 -0.60
CA VAL A 105 16.23 13.51 -0.62
C VAL A 105 17.22 12.83 -1.56
N GLY A 106 17.84 11.76 -1.08
CA GLY A 106 18.85 11.01 -1.81
C GLY A 106 20.27 11.55 -1.66
N ARG A 107 20.48 12.64 -0.93
CA ARG A 107 21.80 13.23 -0.65
C ARG A 107 22.32 12.84 0.73
N LEU A 108 23.63 12.95 0.90
CA LEU A 108 24.31 12.79 2.19
C LEU A 108 24.22 14.08 3.01
N ALA A 109 24.27 13.97 4.34
CA ALA A 109 24.31 15.14 5.21
C ALA A 109 25.52 16.01 4.90
N SER A 110 26.67 15.40 4.65
CA SER A 110 27.91 16.07 4.26
C SER A 110 27.81 16.85 2.94
N GLU A 111 26.92 16.46 2.03
CA GLU A 111 26.68 17.16 0.76
C GLU A 111 25.70 18.33 0.92
N LEU A 112 24.92 18.30 2.00
CA LEU A 112 23.94 19.32 2.29
C LEU A 112 24.63 20.42 3.10
N GLU A 113 24.60 21.65 2.60
CA GLU A 113 25.01 22.83 3.35
C GLU A 113 23.95 23.10 4.44
N ILE A 114 23.95 22.29 5.49
CA ILE A 114 23.02 22.37 6.62
C ILE A 114 23.70 23.15 7.76
N GLU A 115 23.90 24.45 7.56
CA GLU A 115 24.42 25.34 8.61
C GLU A 115 23.44 25.48 9.81
N ASP A 116 22.15 25.15 9.63
CA ASP A 116 21.08 25.38 10.63
C ASP A 116 20.41 24.10 11.17
N MET A 117 21.05 22.93 11.13
CA MET A 117 20.45 21.77 11.82
C MET A 117 20.62 21.91 13.33
N PRO A 118 19.52 21.78 14.12
CA PRO A 118 19.59 21.94 15.56
C PRO A 118 20.55 20.91 16.18
N GLU A 119 21.30 21.34 17.18
CA GLU A 119 22.46 20.64 17.76
C GLU A 119 22.20 19.18 18.16
N TYR A 120 20.96 18.80 18.47
CA TYR A 120 20.60 17.43 18.87
C TYR A 120 20.70 16.38 17.75
N LEU A 121 20.98 16.79 16.51
CA LEU A 121 21.24 15.90 15.38
C LEU A 121 22.70 15.92 14.90
N LYS A 122 23.56 16.72 15.53
CA LYS A 122 25.01 16.69 15.28
C LYS A 122 25.60 15.52 16.08
N VAL A 123 26.15 14.53 15.38
CA VAL A 123 26.91 13.41 15.97
C VAL A 123 28.28 13.89 16.40
#